data_AF-A0A445LF38-F1
#
_entry.id   AF-A0A445LF38-F1
#
_cell.length_a   1.000
_cell.length_b   1.000
_cell.length_c   1.000
_cell.angle_alpha   90.00
_cell.angle_beta   90.00
_cell.angle_gamma   90.00
#
_symmetry.space_group_name_H-M   'P 1'
#
loop_
_entity.id
_entity.type
_entity.pdbx_description
1 polymer ?
#
loop_
_entity_poly.entity_id
_entity_poly.type
_entity_poly.pdbx_seq_one_letter_code
_entity_poly.pdbx_strand_id
1 'polypeptide(L)'
;MKFCKKYQEYMQGQEKKLPGVGFKKLKKILKKCRRNSSSQKPLHASLAAKTCPDHCPVCDGTFFPSLLNEMSDIVGCFNQRAQKLLELHLASGVRKYFLWIKGKLQGNHTALIQEGKDLVTYALINAIAIRKILKKYDKIHYSKQGQLFKSQIQSMHKEILQSPWLCELMAFHINLRETKVKSRKAHALFDGCSLTFKDGKPALTCELFDSIKVDIDLTCSICLDTVFDPVSLTCGHIFCYICACSAASVSIVNGLKSADPKMKCPLCREGAVYEGAVHLEELNILLSRRYDPICFIITGA
;
A
#
# COMPACT_ATOMS: atom_id res chain seq x y z
N MET A 1 -22.27 4.12 -12.56
CA MET A 1 -22.99 4.14 -11.27
C MET A 1 -22.75 2.91 -10.37
N LYS A 2 -22.21 1.78 -10.85
CA LYS A 2 -22.17 0.50 -10.11
C LYS A 2 -21.12 0.38 -8.98
N PHE A 3 -19.99 1.11 -9.03
CA PHE A 3 -18.88 0.89 -8.07
C PHE A 3 -19.20 1.27 -6.62
N CYS A 4 -19.78 2.44 -6.33
CA CYS A 4 -20.01 2.84 -4.94
C CYS A 4 -20.97 1.91 -4.20
N LYS A 5 -21.91 1.27 -4.91
CA LYS A 5 -22.81 0.27 -4.34
C LYS A 5 -22.03 -1.01 -4.03
N LYS A 6 -21.28 -1.54 -4.99
CA LYS A 6 -20.37 -2.69 -4.80
C LYS A 6 -19.37 -2.48 -3.66
N TYR A 7 -18.79 -1.28 -3.56
CA TYR A 7 -17.87 -0.93 -2.47
C TYR A 7 -18.57 -0.97 -1.11
N GLN A 8 -19.78 -0.41 -1.02
CA GLN A 8 -20.55 -0.45 0.23
C GLN A 8 -20.96 -1.87 0.61
N GLU A 9 -21.42 -2.67 -0.35
CA GLU A 9 -21.73 -4.09 -0.16
C GLU A 9 -20.49 -4.86 0.31
N TYR A 10 -19.32 -4.64 -0.32
CA TYR A 10 -18.04 -5.22 0.10
C TYR A 10 -17.69 -4.85 1.54
N MET A 11 -17.78 -3.56 1.91
CA MET A 11 -17.45 -3.08 3.25
C MET A 11 -18.44 -3.57 4.32
N GLN A 12 -19.71 -3.75 3.97
CA GLN A 12 -20.75 -4.29 4.85
C GLN A 12 -20.66 -5.80 5.04
N GLY A 13 -20.16 -6.52 4.03
CA GLY A 13 -19.94 -7.97 4.08
C GLY A 13 -18.70 -8.40 4.85
N GLN A 14 -17.90 -7.47 5.38
CA GLN A 14 -16.75 -7.79 6.22
C GLN A 14 -17.22 -8.21 7.62
N GLU A 15 -16.76 -9.37 8.11
CA GLU A 15 -17.09 -9.87 9.45
C GLU A 15 -16.73 -8.88 10.58
N LYS A 16 -15.66 -8.11 10.37
CA LYS A 16 -15.22 -7.04 11.27
C LYS A 16 -15.46 -5.70 10.61
N LYS A 17 -15.87 -4.71 11.40
CA LYS A 17 -16.05 -3.32 10.92
C LYS A 17 -14.69 -2.72 10.55
N LEU A 18 -14.37 -2.72 9.26
CA LEU A 18 -13.13 -2.14 8.73
C LEU A 18 -13.31 -0.65 8.38
N PRO A 19 -12.28 0.18 8.57
CA PRO A 19 -12.29 1.54 8.06
C PRO A 19 -12.37 1.53 6.53
N GLY A 20 -12.94 2.58 5.97
CA GLY A 20 -13.15 2.68 4.54
C GLY A 20 -13.58 4.07 4.13
N VAL A 21 -13.54 4.31 2.83
CA VAL A 21 -13.91 5.59 2.21
C VAL A 21 -15.38 5.89 2.48
N GLY A 22 -15.61 6.97 3.21
CA GLY A 22 -16.90 7.49 3.63
C GLY A 22 -17.66 8.16 2.47
N PHE A 23 -17.95 7.43 1.39
CA PHE A 23 -18.57 7.98 0.17
C PHE A 23 -19.83 8.80 0.45
N LYS A 24 -20.67 8.41 1.42
CA LYS A 24 -21.89 9.18 1.77
C LYS A 24 -21.51 10.55 2.35
N LYS A 25 -20.57 10.58 3.31
CA LYS A 25 -20.05 11.79 3.96
C LYS A 25 -19.34 12.70 2.96
N LEU A 26 -18.35 12.18 2.23
CA LEU A 26 -17.56 12.94 1.25
C LEU A 26 -18.44 13.51 0.13
N LYS A 27 -19.39 12.73 -0.41
CA LYS A 27 -20.32 13.25 -1.42
C LYS A 27 -21.27 14.32 -0.87
N LYS A 28 -21.58 14.32 0.43
CA LYS A 28 -22.40 15.37 1.07
C LYS A 28 -21.63 16.69 1.10
N ILE A 29 -20.34 16.67 1.38
CA ILE A 29 -19.45 17.85 1.32
C ILE A 29 -19.50 18.44 -0.10
N LEU A 30 -19.26 17.63 -1.13
CA LEU A 30 -19.28 18.06 -2.53
C LEU A 30 -20.63 18.63 -2.97
N LYS A 31 -21.75 18.08 -2.47
CA LYS A 31 -23.10 18.58 -2.79
C LYS A 31 -23.40 19.95 -2.17
N LYS A 32 -22.86 20.25 -0.98
CA LYS A 32 -23.06 21.56 -0.34
C LYS A 32 -22.45 22.69 -1.18
N CYS A 33 -21.28 22.45 -1.78
CA CYS A 33 -20.64 23.39 -2.70
C CYS A 33 -21.55 23.82 -3.85
N ARG A 34 -22.17 22.83 -4.51
CA ARG A 34 -23.02 23.05 -5.69
C ARG A 34 -24.24 23.93 -5.40
N ARG A 35 -24.75 23.93 -4.15
CA ARG A 35 -25.91 24.73 -3.72
C ARG A 35 -25.55 26.18 -3.36
N ASN A 36 -24.35 26.41 -2.82
CA ASN A 36 -23.93 27.76 -2.46
C ASN A 36 -23.57 28.61 -3.68
N SER A 37 -23.06 28.01 -4.76
CA SER A 37 -22.86 28.69 -6.05
C SER A 37 -24.17 29.06 -6.77
N SER A 38 -25.30 28.50 -6.37
CA SER A 38 -26.63 28.80 -6.96
C SER A 38 -27.45 29.82 -6.16
N SER A 39 -26.94 30.28 -5.02
CA SER A 39 -27.67 31.18 -4.10
C SER A 39 -27.20 32.63 -4.13
N GLN A 40 -26.17 32.96 -4.93
CA GLN A 40 -25.81 34.36 -5.20
C GLN A 40 -26.48 34.80 -6.50
N LYS A 41 -27.54 35.60 -6.42
CA LYS A 41 -28.01 36.41 -7.55
C LYS A 41 -27.04 37.58 -7.73
N PRO A 42 -26.35 37.74 -8.86
CA PRO A 42 -25.68 38.98 -9.19
C PRO A 42 -26.70 39.92 -9.82
N LEU A 43 -26.91 41.08 -9.19
CA LEU A 43 -27.35 42.27 -9.91
C LEU A 43 -26.19 42.67 -10.82
N HIS A 44 -26.37 42.50 -12.13
CA HIS A 44 -25.47 42.96 -13.20
C HIS A 44 -24.04 42.35 -13.23
N ALA A 45 -23.85 41.26 -13.98
CA ALA A 45 -22.65 41.01 -14.80
C ALA A 45 -22.78 39.71 -15.62
N SER A 46 -22.17 39.73 -16.80
CA SER A 46 -22.21 38.79 -17.92
C SER A 46 -22.13 37.27 -17.62
N LEU A 47 -22.56 36.49 -18.61
CA LEU A 47 -22.72 35.02 -18.75
C LEU A 47 -21.56 34.07 -18.31
N ALA A 48 -20.65 34.48 -17.43
CA ALA A 48 -19.48 33.70 -16.99
C ALA A 48 -19.58 33.14 -15.55
N ALA A 49 -20.78 32.98 -14.98
CA ALA A 49 -20.96 32.60 -13.57
C ALA A 49 -21.58 31.20 -13.35
N LYS A 50 -21.01 30.14 -13.97
CA LYS A 50 -21.47 28.74 -13.76
C LYS A 50 -20.45 27.80 -13.14
N THR A 51 -19.22 28.23 -12.92
CA THR A 51 -18.12 27.36 -12.47
C THR A 51 -17.61 27.82 -11.12
N CYS A 52 -17.44 26.87 -10.19
CA CYS A 52 -16.66 27.09 -8.98
C CYS A 52 -15.22 27.44 -9.41
N PRO A 53 -14.51 28.35 -8.73
CA PRO A 53 -13.10 28.60 -9.05
C PRO A 53 -12.27 27.32 -8.89
N ASP A 54 -11.12 27.26 -9.58
CA ASP A 54 -10.18 26.11 -9.53
C ASP A 54 -9.75 25.74 -8.10
N HIS A 55 -9.88 26.68 -7.16
CA HIS A 55 -9.73 26.51 -5.71
C HIS A 55 -11.07 26.81 -5.02
N CYS A 56 -11.63 25.83 -4.30
CA CYS A 56 -12.81 26.03 -3.49
C CYS A 56 -12.42 25.91 -2.02
N PRO A 57 -12.03 27.01 -1.34
CA PRO A 57 -11.44 26.94 0.00
C PRO A 57 -12.33 26.24 1.03
N VAL A 58 -13.65 26.31 0.86
CA VAL A 58 -14.64 25.62 1.71
C VAL A 58 -14.63 24.09 1.49
N CYS A 59 -14.49 23.64 0.24
CA CYS A 59 -14.40 22.22 -0.06
C CYS A 59 -13.00 21.69 0.20
N ASP A 60 -11.96 22.42 -0.19
CA ASP A 60 -10.57 22.06 0.02
C ASP A 60 -10.29 21.87 1.52
N GLY A 61 -10.73 22.83 2.35
CA GLY A 61 -10.54 22.82 3.81
C GLY A 61 -11.34 21.77 4.58
N THR A 62 -12.26 21.04 3.94
CA THR A 62 -13.07 20.00 4.61
C THR A 62 -12.97 18.62 3.95
N PHE A 63 -12.93 18.56 2.62
CA PHE A 63 -12.88 17.34 1.84
C PHE A 63 -11.53 16.64 1.96
N PHE A 64 -10.43 17.33 1.67
CA PHE A 64 -9.09 16.72 1.70
C PHE A 64 -8.66 16.30 3.10
N PRO A 65 -8.87 17.11 4.17
CA PRO A 65 -8.60 16.65 5.53
C PRO A 65 -9.47 15.45 5.94
N SER A 66 -10.75 15.45 5.58
CA SER A 66 -11.64 14.31 5.87
C SER A 66 -11.17 13.04 5.16
N LEU A 67 -10.76 13.15 3.89
CA LEU A 67 -10.27 12.01 3.11
C LEU A 67 -8.91 11.53 3.64
N LEU A 68 -8.01 12.44 4.01
CA LEU A 68 -6.71 12.10 4.60
C LEU A 68 -6.87 11.32 5.90
N ASN A 69 -7.79 11.71 6.77
CA ASN A 69 -8.09 10.95 7.98
C ASN A 69 -8.63 9.55 7.65
N GLU A 70 -9.60 9.45 6.73
CA GLU A 70 -10.11 8.15 6.30
C GLU A 70 -9.01 7.27 5.68
N MET A 71 -8.06 7.85 4.93
CA MET A 71 -6.90 7.14 4.39
C MET A 71 -5.94 6.66 5.47
N SER A 72 -5.66 7.50 6.47
CA SER A 72 -4.82 7.14 7.61
C SER A 72 -5.40 5.96 8.39
N ASP A 73 -6.72 5.98 8.65
CA ASP A 73 -7.42 4.87 9.32
C ASP A 73 -7.33 3.57 8.50
N ILE A 74 -7.52 3.67 7.17
CA ILE A 74 -7.43 2.54 6.24
C ILE A 74 -6.02 1.92 6.25
N VAL A 75 -4.98 2.76 6.11
CA VAL A 75 -3.58 2.32 6.06
C VAL A 75 -3.16 1.76 7.42
N GLY A 76 -3.48 2.43 8.53
CA GLY A 76 -3.17 1.96 9.87
C GLY A 76 -3.80 0.61 10.17
N CYS A 77 -5.09 0.43 9.86
CA CYS A 77 -5.77 -0.85 10.02
C CYS A 77 -5.17 -1.95 9.13
N PHE A 78 -4.88 -1.64 7.87
CA PHE A 78 -4.24 -2.58 6.95
C PHE A 78 -2.87 -3.04 7.48
N ASN A 79 -1.98 -2.10 7.80
CA ASN A 79 -0.64 -2.39 8.28
C ASN A 79 -0.67 -3.25 9.54
N GLN A 80 -1.50 -2.88 10.53
CA GLN A 80 -1.62 -3.64 11.78
C GLN A 80 -2.07 -5.07 11.56
N ARG A 81 -3.07 -5.29 10.70
CA ARG A 81 -3.59 -6.63 10.41
C ARG A 81 -2.62 -7.47 9.60
N ALA A 82 -2.00 -6.87 8.57
CA ALA A 82 -1.01 -7.53 7.73
C ALA A 82 0.21 -7.96 8.55
N GLN A 83 0.76 -7.05 9.35
CA GLN A 83 1.85 -7.35 10.28
C GLN A 83 1.50 -8.50 11.21
N LYS A 84 0.35 -8.44 11.89
CA LYS A 84 -0.07 -9.51 12.80
C LYS A 84 -0.21 -10.86 12.09
N LEU A 85 -0.73 -10.87 10.87
CA LEU A 85 -0.87 -12.08 10.08
C LEU A 85 0.49 -12.68 9.72
N LEU A 86 1.42 -11.85 9.24
CA LEU A 86 2.76 -12.26 8.86
C LEU A 86 3.59 -12.71 10.07
N GLU A 87 3.48 -12.03 11.21
CA GLU A 87 4.10 -12.46 12.47
C GLU A 87 3.60 -13.84 12.92
N LEU A 88 2.30 -14.12 12.75
CA LEU A 88 1.74 -15.45 13.04
C LEU A 88 2.23 -16.51 12.05
N HIS A 89 2.36 -16.15 10.77
CA HIS A 89 2.82 -17.05 9.73
C HIS A 89 4.30 -17.43 9.89
N LEU A 90 5.16 -16.43 10.11
CA LEU A 90 6.61 -16.57 10.24
C LEU A 90 7.04 -17.12 11.61
N ALA A 91 6.13 -17.22 12.58
CA ALA A 91 6.44 -17.73 13.91
C ALA A 91 6.93 -19.19 13.86
N SER A 92 8.20 -19.39 14.23
CA SER A 92 8.82 -20.69 14.44
C SER A 92 9.29 -20.85 15.89
N GLY A 93 9.61 -22.10 16.29
CA GLY A 93 10.21 -22.42 17.60
C GLY A 93 9.47 -21.82 18.81
N VAL A 94 10.21 -21.09 19.66
CA VAL A 94 9.72 -20.51 20.92
C VAL A 94 8.67 -19.41 20.69
N ARG A 95 8.77 -18.63 19.60
CA ARG A 95 7.75 -17.62 19.25
C ARG A 95 6.42 -18.28 18.93
N LYS A 96 6.44 -19.39 18.19
CA LYS A 96 5.24 -20.19 17.91
C LYS A 96 4.60 -20.72 19.20
N TYR A 97 5.43 -21.22 20.13
CA TYR A 97 4.97 -21.69 21.45
C TYR A 97 4.33 -20.57 22.29
N PHE A 98 4.94 -19.39 22.34
CA PHE A 98 4.39 -18.23 23.08
C PHE A 98 3.06 -17.72 22.51
N LEU A 99 2.94 -17.70 21.17
CA LEU A 99 1.69 -17.34 20.49
C LEU A 99 0.59 -18.38 20.70
N TRP A 100 0.97 -19.66 20.81
CA TRP A 100 0.07 -20.76 21.14
C TRP A 100 -0.47 -20.64 22.58
N ILE A 101 0.38 -20.36 23.58
CA ILE A 101 -0.04 -20.10 24.97
C ILE A 101 -0.98 -18.90 25.07
N LYS A 102 -0.76 -17.84 24.27
CA LYS A 102 -1.63 -16.66 24.22
C LYS A 102 -2.98 -16.91 23.52
N GLY A 103 -3.29 -18.15 23.10
CA GLY A 103 -4.53 -18.49 22.40
C GLY A 103 -4.65 -17.85 21.01
N LYS A 104 -3.57 -17.28 20.45
CA LYS A 104 -3.58 -16.61 19.14
C LYS A 104 -3.39 -17.57 17.96
N LEU A 105 -2.98 -18.80 18.22
CA LEU A 105 -2.56 -19.78 17.20
C LEU A 105 -3.61 -20.86 16.95
N GLN A 106 -4.89 -20.55 17.15
CA GLN A 106 -6.01 -21.47 16.98
C GLN A 106 -6.64 -21.39 15.56
N GLY A 107 -5.91 -20.83 14.59
CA GLY A 107 -6.37 -20.64 13.21
C GLY A 107 -5.86 -21.73 12.28
N ASN A 108 -6.77 -22.40 11.56
CA ASN A 108 -6.44 -23.30 10.46
C ASN A 108 -5.57 -22.53 9.44
N HIS A 109 -4.46 -23.13 8.95
CA HIS A 109 -3.58 -22.53 7.92
C HIS A 109 -4.36 -21.98 6.72
N THR A 110 -5.50 -22.59 6.39
CA THR A 110 -6.43 -22.11 5.36
C THR A 110 -7.03 -20.74 5.66
N ALA A 111 -7.36 -20.46 6.93
CA ALA A 111 -7.90 -19.18 7.37
C ALA A 111 -6.85 -18.06 7.29
N LEU A 112 -5.57 -18.33 7.60
CA LEU A 112 -4.48 -17.36 7.43
C LEU A 112 -4.28 -16.99 5.96
N ILE A 113 -4.30 -17.99 5.06
CA ILE A 113 -4.21 -17.73 3.61
C ILE A 113 -5.38 -16.85 3.17
N GLN A 114 -6.59 -17.19 3.59
CA GLN A 114 -7.79 -16.44 3.19
C GLN A 114 -7.75 -15.01 3.74
N GLU A 115 -7.40 -14.82 5.00
CA GLU A 115 -7.24 -13.48 5.59
C GLU A 115 -6.19 -12.67 4.82
N GLY A 116 -5.08 -13.27 4.40
CA GLY A 116 -4.10 -12.61 3.55
C GLY A 116 -4.70 -12.15 2.23
N LYS A 117 -5.55 -12.96 1.58
CA LYS A 117 -6.19 -12.60 0.30
C LYS A 117 -7.20 -11.47 0.49
N ASP A 118 -7.93 -11.51 1.59
CA ASP A 118 -8.91 -10.49 1.94
C ASP A 118 -8.23 -9.16 2.25
N LEU A 119 -7.06 -9.17 2.90
CA LEU A 119 -6.26 -7.96 3.16
C LEU A 119 -5.74 -7.32 1.87
N VAL A 120 -5.24 -8.09 0.92
CA VAL A 120 -4.80 -7.53 -0.36
C VAL A 120 -6.00 -6.98 -1.15
N THR A 121 -7.12 -7.72 -1.16
CA THR A 121 -8.37 -7.25 -1.79
C THR A 121 -8.86 -5.95 -1.14
N TYR A 122 -8.79 -5.85 0.19
CA TYR A 122 -9.12 -4.64 0.94
C TYR A 122 -8.23 -3.45 0.56
N ALA A 123 -6.91 -3.65 0.43
CA ALA A 123 -6.00 -2.60 -0.01
C ALA A 123 -6.36 -2.07 -1.41
N LEU A 124 -6.59 -2.99 -2.36
CA LEU A 124 -6.88 -2.65 -3.75
C LEU A 124 -8.23 -1.96 -3.91
N ILE A 125 -9.29 -2.48 -3.29
CA ILE A 125 -10.63 -1.89 -3.37
C ILE A 125 -10.65 -0.48 -2.74
N ASN A 126 -9.93 -0.27 -1.63
CA ASN A 126 -9.81 1.07 -1.03
C ASN A 126 -8.99 2.03 -1.91
N ALA A 127 -7.88 1.57 -2.52
CA ALA A 127 -7.13 2.39 -3.47
C ALA A 127 -7.99 2.82 -4.67
N ILE A 128 -8.81 1.91 -5.21
CA ILE A 128 -9.78 2.23 -6.26
C ILE A 128 -10.80 3.27 -5.76
N ALA A 129 -11.32 3.10 -4.55
CA ALA A 129 -12.30 3.99 -3.97
C ALA A 129 -11.76 5.42 -3.81
N ILE A 130 -10.54 5.57 -3.28
CA ILE A 130 -9.82 6.84 -3.15
C ILE A 130 -9.63 7.48 -4.52
N ARG A 131 -9.10 6.74 -5.50
CA ARG A 131 -8.94 7.24 -6.88
C ARG A 131 -10.25 7.73 -7.48
N LYS A 132 -11.35 6.99 -7.27
CA LYS A 132 -12.68 7.34 -7.82
C LYS A 132 -13.30 8.55 -7.12
N ILE A 133 -13.10 8.75 -5.81
CA ILE A 133 -13.64 9.92 -5.12
C ILE A 133 -12.85 11.19 -5.45
N LEU A 134 -11.53 11.09 -5.64
CA LEU A 134 -10.69 12.19 -6.14
C LEU A 134 -11.06 12.59 -7.57
N LYS A 135 -11.21 11.63 -8.49
CA LYS A 135 -11.73 11.93 -9.85
C LYS A 135 -13.12 12.59 -9.82
N LYS A 136 -13.94 12.26 -8.82
CA LYS A 136 -15.25 12.89 -8.65
C LYS A 136 -15.12 14.33 -8.14
N TYR A 137 -14.15 14.62 -7.28
CA TYR A 137 -13.80 15.98 -6.86
C TYR A 137 -13.49 16.84 -8.08
N ASP A 138 -12.49 16.44 -8.86
CA ASP A 138 -12.03 17.15 -10.07
C ASP A 138 -13.19 17.38 -11.05
N LYS A 139 -14.02 16.35 -11.27
CA LYS A 139 -15.18 16.47 -12.16
C LYS A 139 -16.25 17.46 -11.66
N ILE A 140 -16.42 17.64 -10.35
CA ILE A 140 -17.41 18.57 -9.80
C ILE A 140 -16.89 20.00 -9.82
N HIS A 141 -15.60 20.17 -9.56
CA HIS A 141 -14.94 21.47 -9.45
C HIS A 141 -14.30 21.95 -10.74
N TYR A 142 -14.31 21.13 -11.80
CA TYR A 142 -13.59 21.39 -13.06
C TYR A 142 -12.10 21.70 -12.85
N SER A 143 -11.49 21.09 -11.83
CA SER A 143 -10.12 21.38 -11.38
C SER A 143 -9.22 20.14 -11.43
N LYS A 144 -7.95 20.31 -11.07
CA LYS A 144 -6.95 19.22 -10.92
C LYS A 144 -6.53 18.99 -9.46
N GLN A 145 -7.25 19.56 -8.49
CA GLN A 145 -6.86 19.52 -7.09
C GLN A 145 -6.88 18.11 -6.50
N GLY A 146 -7.83 17.26 -6.90
CA GLY A 146 -7.89 15.85 -6.51
C GLY A 146 -6.70 15.06 -7.06
N GLN A 147 -6.24 15.37 -8.27
CA GLN A 147 -5.02 14.80 -8.83
C GLN A 147 -3.77 15.28 -8.08
N LEU A 148 -3.66 16.58 -7.79
CA LEU A 148 -2.52 17.13 -7.03
C LEU A 148 -2.45 16.55 -5.62
N PHE A 149 -3.59 16.44 -4.93
CA PHE A 149 -3.68 15.75 -3.65
C PHE A 149 -3.18 14.31 -3.76
N LYS A 150 -3.59 13.56 -4.79
CA LYS A 150 -3.10 12.20 -5.02
C LYS A 150 -1.57 12.17 -5.16
N SER A 151 -1.01 13.03 -6.01
CA SER A 151 0.44 13.13 -6.21
C SER A 151 1.17 13.49 -4.92
N GLN A 152 0.60 14.38 -4.10
CA GLN A 152 1.15 14.72 -2.79
C GLN A 152 1.18 13.50 -1.86
N ILE A 153 0.08 12.77 -1.70
CA ILE A 153 0.06 11.54 -0.89
C ILE A 153 1.07 10.50 -1.40
N GLN A 154 1.21 10.35 -2.72
CA GLN A 154 2.17 9.45 -3.34
C GLN A 154 3.61 9.83 -3.02
N SER A 155 3.94 11.12 -3.11
CA SER A 155 5.28 11.62 -2.75
C SER A 155 5.60 11.44 -1.26
N MET A 156 4.57 11.49 -0.40
CA MET A 156 4.70 11.26 1.04
C MET A 156 4.65 9.78 1.41
N HIS A 157 4.52 8.86 0.45
CA HIS A 157 4.41 7.41 0.68
C HIS A 157 3.28 7.01 1.63
N LYS A 158 2.16 7.75 1.59
CA LYS A 158 0.99 7.55 2.45
C LYS A 158 -0.14 6.77 1.77
N GLU A 159 0.05 6.30 0.53
CA GLU A 159 -0.94 5.43 -0.12
C GLU A 159 -0.81 3.99 0.36
N ILE A 160 -1.94 3.30 0.54
CA ILE A 160 -1.97 1.88 0.95
C ILE A 160 -1.20 0.96 -0.01
N LEU A 161 -1.12 1.32 -1.30
CA LEU A 161 -0.39 0.54 -2.31
C LEU A 161 1.14 0.66 -2.19
N GLN A 162 1.63 1.65 -1.44
CA GLN A 162 3.05 1.83 -1.14
C GLN A 162 3.41 1.24 0.23
N SER A 163 2.47 0.59 0.93
CA SER A 163 2.76 -0.03 2.21
C SER A 163 3.71 -1.21 2.04
N PRO A 164 4.79 -1.32 2.84
CA PRO A 164 5.68 -2.48 2.82
C PRO A 164 4.94 -3.78 3.10
N TRP A 165 3.89 -3.72 3.92
CA TRP A 165 3.06 -4.88 4.26
C TRP A 165 2.25 -5.40 3.08
N LEU A 166 1.95 -4.56 2.08
CA LEU A 166 1.35 -5.05 0.84
C LEU A 166 2.36 -5.87 0.04
N CYS A 167 3.61 -5.43 -0.03
CA CYS A 167 4.69 -6.17 -0.67
C CYS A 167 4.88 -7.56 -0.02
N GLU A 168 4.96 -7.60 1.31
CA GLU A 168 5.04 -8.85 2.07
C GLU A 168 3.84 -9.77 1.85
N LEU A 169 2.61 -9.24 1.87
CA LEU A 169 1.43 -10.06 1.59
C LEU A 169 1.43 -10.62 0.16
N MET A 170 1.90 -9.85 -0.82
CA MET A 170 2.05 -10.32 -2.20
C MET A 170 3.08 -11.46 -2.28
N ALA A 171 4.23 -11.33 -1.61
CA ALA A 171 5.25 -12.36 -1.54
C ALA A 171 4.76 -13.62 -0.82
N PHE A 172 4.09 -13.46 0.33
CA PHE A 172 3.41 -14.51 1.09
C PHE A 172 2.49 -15.36 0.20
N HIS A 173 1.64 -14.70 -0.59
CA HIS A 173 0.71 -15.41 -1.49
C HIS A 173 1.43 -16.21 -2.57
N ILE A 174 2.51 -15.67 -3.14
CA ILE A 174 3.30 -16.37 -4.15
C ILE A 174 4.00 -17.58 -3.52
N ASN A 175 4.67 -17.39 -2.38
CA ASN A 175 5.34 -18.45 -1.62
C ASN A 175 4.39 -19.60 -1.27
N LEU A 176 3.14 -19.30 -0.93
CA LEU A 176 2.11 -20.29 -0.62
C LEU A 176 1.49 -20.97 -1.85
N ARG A 177 1.41 -20.27 -2.99
CA ARG A 177 0.93 -20.85 -4.24
C ARG A 177 1.90 -21.93 -4.74
N GLU A 178 3.20 -21.66 -4.65
CA GLU A 178 4.25 -22.56 -5.13
C GLU A 178 4.40 -23.82 -4.29
N THR A 179 4.04 -23.77 -3.01
CA THR A 179 4.05 -24.95 -2.12
C THR A 179 2.83 -25.87 -2.33
N LYS A 180 1.77 -25.39 -3.02
CA LYS A 180 0.53 -26.15 -3.27
C LYS A 180 0.38 -26.51 -4.75
N VAL A 181 1.29 -27.34 -5.27
CA VAL A 181 1.10 -27.97 -6.58
C VAL A 181 -0.08 -28.96 -6.46
N LYS A 182 -1.23 -28.59 -7.06
CA LYS A 182 -2.53 -29.29 -7.15
C LYS A 182 -3.61 -28.84 -6.15
N SER A 183 -4.28 -27.74 -6.45
CA SER A 183 -5.72 -27.61 -6.12
C SER A 183 -6.43 -26.80 -7.19
N ARG A 184 -7.50 -27.39 -7.74
CA ARG A 184 -8.35 -26.84 -8.80
C ARG A 184 -9.03 -25.53 -8.40
N LYS A 185 -9.23 -24.72 -9.44
CA LYS A 185 -10.11 -23.55 -9.63
C LYS A 185 -11.12 -23.30 -8.49
N ALA A 186 -10.84 -22.29 -7.68
CA ALA A 186 -11.86 -21.48 -7.03
C ALA A 186 -11.69 -20.05 -7.55
N HIS A 187 -12.79 -19.41 -7.97
CA HIS A 187 -12.80 -18.03 -8.44
C HIS A 187 -12.43 -17.07 -7.28
N ALA A 188 -11.12 -16.89 -7.03
CA ALA A 188 -10.63 -15.86 -6.14
C ALA A 188 -10.37 -14.60 -6.96
N LEU A 189 -10.80 -13.45 -6.44
CA LEU A 189 -10.52 -12.13 -7.01
C LEU A 189 -9.02 -11.81 -7.16
N PHE A 190 -8.15 -12.71 -6.67
CA PHE A 190 -6.72 -12.55 -6.43
C PHE A 190 -5.96 -13.80 -6.93
N ASP A 191 -5.84 -13.97 -8.24
CA ASP A 191 -5.02 -15.02 -8.88
C ASP A 191 -3.80 -14.43 -9.65
N GLY A 192 -3.61 -13.10 -9.55
CA GLY A 192 -2.76 -12.32 -10.46
C GLY A 192 -1.45 -11.78 -9.89
N CYS A 193 -1.04 -12.18 -8.68
CA CYS A 193 0.27 -11.80 -8.15
C CYS A 193 1.37 -12.72 -8.68
N SER A 194 2.45 -12.14 -9.20
CA SER A 194 3.59 -12.88 -9.74
C SER A 194 4.88 -12.09 -9.63
N LEU A 195 6.00 -12.80 -9.49
CA LEU A 195 7.34 -12.24 -9.65
C LEU A 195 7.71 -12.33 -11.13
N THR A 196 8.02 -11.19 -11.74
CA THR A 196 8.39 -11.10 -13.16
C THR A 196 9.78 -10.49 -13.31
N PHE A 197 10.47 -10.84 -14.39
CA PHE A 197 11.77 -10.27 -14.75
C PHE A 197 11.61 -9.54 -16.07
N LYS A 198 11.60 -8.21 -16.04
CA LYS A 198 11.56 -7.38 -17.25
C LYS A 198 12.94 -6.80 -17.45
N ASP A 199 13.57 -7.07 -18.60
CA ASP A 199 14.91 -6.57 -18.94
C ASP A 199 15.97 -6.89 -17.87
N GLY A 200 15.88 -8.08 -17.26
CA GLY A 200 16.77 -8.51 -16.18
C GLY A 200 16.44 -7.94 -14.79
N LYS A 201 15.47 -7.03 -14.68
CA LYS A 201 15.06 -6.43 -13.40
C LYS A 201 13.88 -7.18 -12.78
N PRO A 202 13.99 -7.64 -11.52
CA PRO A 202 12.90 -8.30 -10.83
C PRO A 202 11.85 -7.29 -10.39
N ALA A 203 10.59 -7.61 -10.64
CA ALA A 203 9.46 -6.79 -10.24
C ALA A 203 8.31 -7.66 -9.72
N LEU A 204 7.77 -7.25 -8.57
CA LEU A 204 6.60 -7.89 -7.98
C LEU A 204 5.34 -7.25 -8.58
N THR A 205 4.58 -8.03 -9.33
CA THR A 205 3.39 -7.53 -10.02
C THR A 205 2.13 -8.13 -9.42
N CYS A 206 1.04 -7.36 -9.38
CA CYS A 206 -0.28 -7.89 -9.11
C CYS A 206 -1.35 -7.20 -9.94
N GLU A 207 -2.17 -8.01 -10.61
CA GLU A 207 -3.26 -7.54 -11.46
C GLU A 207 -4.62 -7.94 -10.86
N LEU A 208 -5.54 -6.97 -10.76
CA LEU A 208 -6.91 -7.20 -10.27
C LEU A 208 -7.98 -6.67 -11.23
N PHE A 209 -9.23 -7.08 -10.99
CA PHE A 209 -10.45 -6.99 -11.82
C PHE A 209 -10.86 -5.63 -12.46
N ASP A 210 -10.07 -4.55 -12.37
CA ASP A 210 -10.38 -3.23 -12.96
C ASP A 210 -9.12 -2.52 -13.54
N SER A 211 -8.14 -3.29 -14.06
CA SER A 211 -6.90 -2.78 -14.70
C SER A 211 -5.97 -1.99 -13.75
N ILE A 212 -6.05 -2.24 -12.44
CA ILE A 212 -5.00 -1.79 -11.51
C ILE A 212 -3.90 -2.84 -11.51
N LYS A 213 -2.73 -2.41 -11.99
CA LYS A 213 -1.48 -3.13 -11.86
C LYS A 213 -0.68 -2.47 -10.75
N VAL A 214 -0.37 -3.23 -9.71
CA VAL A 214 0.69 -2.89 -8.78
C VAL A 214 1.97 -3.47 -9.36
N ASP A 215 3.01 -2.65 -9.48
CA ASP A 215 4.33 -3.03 -9.97
C ASP A 215 5.35 -2.46 -8.99
N ILE A 216 6.03 -3.34 -8.24
CA ILE A 216 7.03 -2.97 -7.23
C ILE A 216 8.39 -3.38 -7.80
N ASP A 217 9.23 -2.39 -8.10
CA ASP A 217 10.61 -2.62 -8.51
C ASP A 217 11.40 -3.17 -7.32
N LEU A 218 12.06 -4.31 -7.53
CA LEU A 218 12.88 -4.99 -6.53
C LEU A 218 14.37 -4.78 -6.80
N THR A 219 14.73 -3.73 -7.54
CA THR A 219 16.11 -3.29 -7.74
C THR A 219 16.52 -2.33 -6.62
N CYS A 220 17.63 -2.61 -5.95
CA CYS A 220 18.20 -1.70 -4.98
C CYS A 220 18.85 -0.52 -5.70
N SER A 221 18.45 0.71 -5.40
CA SER A 221 19.01 1.88 -6.08
C SER A 221 20.43 2.26 -5.63
N ILE A 222 21.04 1.51 -4.72
CA ILE A 222 22.40 1.74 -4.23
C ILE A 222 23.38 0.82 -4.96
N CYS A 223 23.15 -0.49 -4.91
CA CYS A 223 24.00 -1.45 -5.64
C CYS A 223 23.54 -1.69 -7.09
N LEU A 224 22.37 -1.19 -7.47
CA LEU A 224 21.75 -1.36 -8.80
C LEU A 224 21.40 -2.81 -9.17
N ASP A 225 21.53 -3.71 -8.21
CA ASP A 225 21.21 -5.13 -8.32
C ASP A 225 19.86 -5.45 -7.66
N THR A 226 19.43 -6.70 -7.82
CA THR A 226 18.26 -7.22 -7.09
C THR A 226 18.47 -7.08 -5.59
N VAL A 227 17.43 -6.62 -4.88
CA VAL A 227 17.48 -6.49 -3.42
C VAL A 227 17.80 -7.84 -2.74
N PHE A 228 18.81 -7.84 -1.88
CA PHE A 228 19.21 -8.97 -1.03
C PHE A 228 19.00 -8.60 0.44
N ASP A 229 18.36 -9.50 1.21
CA ASP A 229 17.85 -9.18 2.55
C ASP A 229 17.08 -7.84 2.56
N PRO A 230 15.96 -7.78 1.82
CA PRO A 230 15.27 -6.53 1.55
C PRO A 230 14.71 -5.87 2.80
N VAL A 231 14.96 -4.57 2.93
CA VAL A 231 14.35 -3.69 3.95
C VAL A 231 13.60 -2.56 3.28
N SER A 232 12.42 -2.25 3.79
CA SER A 232 11.66 -1.04 3.42
C SER A 232 11.82 0.02 4.50
N LEU A 233 12.25 1.21 4.11
CA LEU A 233 12.29 2.38 4.99
C LEU A 233 10.86 2.89 5.25
N THR A 234 10.67 3.75 6.25
CA THR A 234 9.32 4.29 6.55
C THR A 234 8.75 5.15 5.42
N CYS A 235 9.61 5.67 4.55
CA CYS A 235 9.23 6.31 3.29
C CYS A 235 8.94 5.32 2.16
N GLY A 236 8.72 4.03 2.42
CA GLY A 236 8.32 2.99 1.45
C GLY A 236 9.42 2.47 0.51
N HIS A 237 10.53 3.18 0.33
CA HIS A 237 11.64 2.74 -0.52
C HIS A 237 12.33 1.47 0.02
N ILE A 238 12.64 0.55 -0.89
CA ILE A 238 13.22 -0.76 -0.59
C ILE A 238 14.71 -0.79 -1.00
N PHE A 239 15.55 -1.31 -0.12
CA PHE A 239 17.00 -1.48 -0.33
C PHE A 239 17.46 -2.84 0.19
N CYS A 240 18.66 -3.26 -0.17
CA CYS A 240 19.35 -4.32 0.57
C CYS A 240 19.64 -3.85 2.01
N TYR A 241 19.58 -4.73 2.99
CA TYR A 241 19.87 -4.38 4.39
C TYR A 241 21.25 -3.73 4.56
N ILE A 242 22.29 -4.30 3.93
CA ILE A 242 23.66 -3.77 3.97
C ILE A 242 23.74 -2.38 3.33
N CYS A 243 23.09 -2.19 2.18
CA CYS A 243 23.07 -0.90 1.49
C CYS A 243 22.36 0.16 2.33
N ALA A 244 21.24 -0.18 2.98
CA ALA A 244 20.55 0.71 3.91
C ALA A 244 21.43 1.06 5.13
N CYS A 245 22.14 0.08 5.70
CA CYS A 245 23.04 0.32 6.84
C CYS A 245 24.18 1.27 6.47
N SER A 246 24.79 1.06 5.30
CA SER A 246 25.81 1.94 4.76
C SER A 246 25.27 3.36 4.54
N ALA A 247 24.10 3.50 3.90
CA ALA A 247 23.45 4.79 3.70
C ALA A 247 23.05 5.50 5.00
N ALA A 248 22.75 4.74 6.06
CA ALA A 248 22.47 5.24 7.40
C ALA A 248 23.73 5.49 8.25
N SER A 249 24.93 5.19 7.73
CA SER A 249 26.19 5.28 8.49
C SER A 249 26.19 4.47 9.79
N VAL A 250 25.55 3.30 9.78
CA VAL A 250 25.50 2.37 10.91
C VAL A 250 26.11 1.03 10.54
N SER A 251 26.69 0.33 11.53
CA SER A 251 27.11 -1.05 11.33
C SER A 251 25.89 -1.97 11.25
N ILE A 252 26.04 -3.08 10.51
CA ILE A 252 25.02 -4.14 10.39
C ILE A 252 24.61 -4.67 11.78
N VAL A 253 25.56 -4.68 12.72
CA VAL A 253 25.36 -5.15 14.11
C VAL A 253 24.48 -4.19 14.92
N ASN A 254 24.69 -2.88 14.78
CA ASN A 254 23.88 -1.88 15.48
C ASN A 254 22.48 -1.77 14.86
N GLY A 255 22.39 -2.00 13.54
CA GLY A 255 21.16 -2.02 12.77
C GLY A 255 20.55 -0.64 12.50
N LEU A 256 19.54 -0.60 11.63
CA LEU A 256 18.96 0.65 11.13
C LEU A 256 18.27 1.49 12.21
N LYS A 257 17.89 0.88 13.33
CA LYS A 257 17.27 1.57 14.47
C LYS A 257 18.21 2.54 15.17
N SER A 258 19.52 2.35 15.04
CA SER A 258 20.53 3.25 15.64
C SER A 258 20.94 4.40 14.73
N ALA A 259 20.28 4.57 13.57
CA ALA A 259 20.62 5.62 12.63
C ALA A 259 20.32 7.01 13.21
N ASP A 260 21.21 7.99 12.96
CA ASP A 260 20.94 9.39 13.31
C ASP A 260 19.69 9.88 12.56
N PRO A 261 18.71 10.53 13.22
CA PRO A 261 17.53 11.09 12.57
C PRO A 261 17.81 12.05 11.40
N LYS A 262 19.02 12.65 11.34
CA LYS A 262 19.50 13.49 10.25
C LYS A 262 19.78 12.71 8.97
N MET A 263 19.98 11.40 9.06
CA MET A 263 20.18 10.54 7.89
C MET A 263 18.92 10.49 7.05
N LYS A 264 19.12 10.57 5.73
CA LYS A 264 18.04 10.69 4.75
C LYS A 264 17.97 9.47 3.86
N CYS A 265 16.77 9.19 3.34
CA CYS A 265 16.59 8.21 2.29
C CYS A 265 17.45 8.58 1.06
N PRO A 266 18.23 7.66 0.47
CA PRO A 266 19.02 7.93 -0.74
C PRO A 266 18.16 8.27 -1.97
N LEU A 267 16.90 7.82 -1.99
CA LEU A 267 15.97 8.04 -3.11
C LEU A 267 15.15 9.32 -2.95
N CYS A 268 14.36 9.46 -1.89
CA CYS A 268 13.48 10.63 -1.71
C CYS A 268 14.03 11.75 -0.82
N ARG A 269 15.19 11.53 -0.17
CA ARG A 269 15.82 12.49 0.76
C ARG A 269 14.98 12.85 1.99
N GLU A 270 13.93 12.08 2.28
CA GLU A 270 13.16 12.20 3.52
C GLU A 270 14.02 11.77 4.73
N GLY A 271 13.97 12.54 5.81
CA GLY A 271 14.74 12.30 7.04
C GLY A 271 13.99 11.39 8.02
N ALA A 272 14.70 10.87 9.03
CA ALA A 272 14.14 9.99 10.06
C ALA A 272 13.42 8.74 9.51
N VAL A 273 13.92 8.19 8.40
CA VAL A 273 13.27 7.07 7.69
C VAL A 273 13.74 5.67 8.09
N TYR A 274 14.83 5.59 8.87
CA TYR A 274 15.52 4.33 9.18
C TYR A 274 15.02 3.67 10.47
N GLU A 275 14.59 4.45 11.47
CA GLU A 275 14.19 3.93 12.80
C GLU A 275 13.05 2.91 12.72
N GLY A 276 12.07 3.18 11.84
CA GLY A 276 10.91 2.32 11.61
C GLY A 276 11.05 1.39 10.41
N ALA A 277 12.26 1.13 9.91
CA ALA A 277 12.47 0.25 8.78
C ALA A 277 11.94 -1.17 9.06
N VAL A 278 11.34 -1.79 8.04
CA VAL A 278 10.71 -3.10 8.09
C VAL A 278 11.52 -4.08 7.24
N HIS A 279 11.99 -5.17 7.83
CA HIS A 279 12.54 -6.30 7.07
C HIS A 279 11.41 -7.03 6.33
N LEU A 280 11.62 -7.28 5.04
CA LEU A 280 10.66 -7.93 4.16
C LEU A 280 10.98 -9.42 4.05
N GLU A 281 10.60 -10.19 5.06
CA GLU A 281 10.97 -11.60 5.23
C GLU A 281 10.34 -12.52 4.18
N GLU A 282 9.06 -12.35 3.86
CA GLU A 282 8.40 -13.15 2.83
C GLU A 282 8.97 -12.84 1.45
N LEU A 283 9.28 -11.58 1.18
CA LEU A 283 9.97 -11.19 -0.03
C LEU A 283 11.37 -11.81 -0.10
N ASN A 284 12.11 -11.82 1.01
CA ASN A 284 13.43 -12.44 1.08
C ASN A 284 13.36 -13.94 0.79
N ILE A 285 12.38 -14.65 1.36
CA ILE A 285 12.12 -16.08 1.09
C ILE A 285 11.80 -16.29 -0.38
N LEU A 286 10.95 -15.45 -0.96
CA LEU A 286 10.56 -15.54 -2.36
C LEU A 286 11.77 -15.37 -3.30
N LEU A 287 12.60 -14.35 -3.06
CA LEU A 287 13.79 -14.08 -3.85
C LEU A 287 14.84 -15.19 -3.68
N SER A 288 15.09 -15.65 -2.47
CA SER A 288 16.06 -16.72 -2.19
C SER A 288 15.72 -18.06 -2.88
N ARG A 289 14.43 -18.34 -3.14
CA ARG A 289 14.00 -19.54 -3.90
C ARG A 289 14.22 -19.43 -5.41
N ARG A 290 14.39 -18.22 -5.92
CA ARG A 290 14.47 -17.91 -7.36
C ARG A 290 15.88 -17.53 -7.79
N TYR A 291 16.70 -17.06 -6.86
CA TYR A 291 18.12 -16.81 -7.05
C TYR A 291 18.92 -17.94 -6.40
N ASP A 292 19.44 -18.85 -7.23
CA ASP A 292 20.41 -19.86 -6.79
C ASP A 292 21.71 -19.14 -6.37
N PRO A 293 22.23 -19.31 -5.14
CA PRO A 293 23.45 -18.64 -4.68
C PRO A 293 24.72 -19.01 -5.47
N ILE A 294 24.63 -19.99 -6.38
CA ILE A 294 25.75 -20.45 -7.22
C ILE A 294 26.13 -19.45 -8.31
N CYS A 295 25.22 -18.56 -8.76
CA CYS A 295 25.55 -17.59 -9.82
C CYS A 295 26.44 -16.42 -9.37
N PHE A 296 26.53 -16.11 -8.07
CA PHE A 296 27.38 -15.00 -7.60
C PHE A 296 28.86 -15.38 -7.46
N ILE A 297 29.21 -16.67 -7.42
CA ILE A 297 30.61 -17.12 -7.30
C ILE A 297 31.28 -17.27 -8.69
N ILE A 298 30.51 -17.43 -9.77
CA ILE A 298 31.06 -17.79 -11.10
C ILE A 298 31.30 -16.57 -12.01
N THR A 299 30.74 -15.39 -11.72
CA THR A 299 31.00 -14.17 -12.53
C THR A 299 31.97 -13.19 -11.88
N GLY A 300 32.72 -13.63 -10.86
CA GLY A 300 33.82 -12.88 -10.25
C GLY A 300 35.19 -13.42 -10.69
N ALA A 301 35.52 -13.26 -11.97
CA ALA A 301 36.88 -13.31 -12.50
C ALA A 301 36.96 -12.48 -13.79
#